data_AF-A0A445ECM8-F1
#
_entry.id   AF-A0A445ECM8-F1
#
_cell.length_a   1.000
_cell.length_b   1.000
_cell.length_c   1.000
_cell.angle_alpha   90.00
_cell.angle_beta   90.00
_cell.angle_gamma   90.00
#
_symmetry.space_group_name_H-M   'P 1'
#
loop_
_entity.id
_entity.type
_entity.pdbx_description
1 polymer ?
#
loop_
_entity_poly.entity_id
_entity_poly.type
_entity_poly.pdbx_seq_one_letter_code
_entity_poly.pdbx_strand_id
1 'polypeptide(L)'
;MQKLLHMVLMDKQHHKIQATVEDDLITTFIHQLKEGDVFIISDFKVKPNRGLVRVTRHRFRILFKCSTSVVAVASTVIPNPGLSLTSMNQIPWFKSNFYEPDSLEVH
;
A
#
# COMPACT_ATOMS: atom_id res chain seq x y z
N MET A 1 -14.10 -4.26 -18.69
CA MET A 1 -13.68 -4.44 -17.28
C MET A 1 -12.59 -3.42 -17.01
N GLN A 2 -12.80 -2.56 -16.02
CA GLN A 2 -11.83 -1.53 -15.64
C GLN A 2 -10.68 -2.18 -14.86
N LYS A 3 -9.43 -2.00 -15.30
CA LYS A 3 -8.27 -2.53 -14.58
C LYS A 3 -7.77 -1.50 -13.57
N LEU A 4 -7.28 -1.99 -12.44
CA LEU A 4 -6.63 -1.17 -11.42
C LEU A 4 -5.32 -1.85 -11.05
N LEU A 5 -4.26 -1.06 -10.91
CA LEU A 5 -3.02 -1.52 -10.31
C LEU A 5 -3.03 -1.12 -8.83
N HIS A 6 -3.08 -2.11 -7.94
CA HIS A 6 -3.00 -1.92 -6.50
C HIS A 6 -1.61 -2.29 -6.00
N MET A 7 -1.09 -1.48 -5.07
CA MET A 7 0.21 -1.71 -4.47
C MET A 7 0.26 -1.21 -3.04
N VAL A 8 1.24 -1.70 -2.29
CA VAL A 8 1.56 -1.25 -0.94
C VAL A 8 2.93 -0.60 -0.99
N LEU A 9 2.98 0.68 -0.61
CA LEU A 9 4.22 1.43 -0.46
C LEU A 9 4.67 1.36 0.99
N MET A 10 5.98 1.32 1.21
CA MET A 10 6.59 1.27 2.52
C MET A 10 7.64 2.36 2.67
N ASP A 11 7.67 3.01 3.84
CA ASP A 11 8.74 3.95 4.18
C ASP A 11 9.86 3.30 5.03
N LYS A 12 10.90 4.07 5.34
CA LYS A 12 12.01 3.63 6.20
C LYS A 12 11.59 3.24 7.63
N GLN A 13 10.40 3.63 8.08
CA GLN A 13 9.85 3.30 9.39
C GLN A 13 8.94 2.06 9.33
N HIS A 14 8.87 1.38 8.18
CA HIS A 14 7.99 0.25 7.90
C HIS A 14 6.49 0.60 7.92
N HIS A 15 6.13 1.88 7.85
CA HIS A 15 4.74 2.26 7.66
C HIS A 15 4.31 1.91 6.25
N LYS A 16 3.18 1.19 6.17
CA LYS A 16 2.60 0.74 4.91
C LYS A 16 1.41 1.60 4.54
N ILE A 17 1.36 2.06 3.30
CA ILE A 17 0.22 2.77 2.75
C ILE A 17 -0.20 2.13 1.42
N GLN A 18 -1.51 1.97 1.23
CA GLN A 18 -2.04 1.50 -0.04
C GLN A 18 -1.93 2.62 -1.08
N ALA A 19 -1.51 2.27 -2.30
CA ALA A 19 -1.56 3.11 -3.48
C ALA A 19 -2.36 2.43 -4.60
N THR A 20 -2.96 3.24 -5.48
CA THR A 20 -3.73 2.75 -6.63
C THR A 20 -3.46 3.60 -7.86
N VAL A 21 -3.27 2.93 -9.00
CA VAL A 21 -3.20 3.53 -10.33
C VAL A 21 -4.43 3.08 -11.11
N GLU A 22 -5.19 4.04 -11.64
CA GLU A 22 -6.38 3.77 -12.46
C GLU A 22 -5.99 3.36 -13.89
N ASP A 23 -6.88 2.62 -14.56
CA ASP A 23 -6.65 1.96 -15.86
C ASP A 23 -5.91 2.86 -16.88
N ASP A 24 -6.41 4.08 -17.05
CA ASP A 24 -5.91 5.08 -18.00
C ASP A 24 -4.44 5.49 -17.75
N LEU A 25 -3.95 5.30 -16.52
CA LEU A 25 -2.60 5.65 -16.09
C LEU A 25 -1.69 4.43 -15.94
N ILE A 26 -2.21 3.21 -16.01
CA ILE A 26 -1.41 2.00 -15.80
C ILE A 26 -0.25 1.95 -16.80
N THR A 27 -0.52 2.19 -18.09
CA THR A 27 0.49 2.14 -19.15
C THR A 27 1.62 3.16 -18.93
N THR A 28 1.33 4.29 -18.27
CA THR A 28 2.33 5.32 -17.93
C THR A 28 3.29 4.86 -16.83
N PHE A 29 2.77 4.17 -15.81
CA PHE A 29 3.52 3.89 -14.58
C PHE A 29 4.02 2.44 -14.46
N ILE A 30 3.42 1.48 -15.18
CA ILE A 30 3.71 0.05 -15.01
C ILE A 30 5.17 -0.32 -15.28
N HIS A 31 5.84 0.39 -16.19
CA HIS A 31 7.25 0.14 -16.51
C HIS A 31 8.21 0.76 -15.49
N GLN A 32 7.76 1.75 -14.74
CA GLN A 32 8.55 2.47 -13.74
C GLN A 32 8.42 1.82 -12.36
N LEU A 33 7.22 1.36 -12.01
CA LEU A 33 6.91 0.78 -10.70
C LEU A 33 7.24 -0.71 -10.69
N LYS A 34 8.39 -1.05 -10.08
CA LYS A 34 8.83 -2.43 -9.86
C LYS A 34 8.84 -2.73 -8.37
N GLU A 35 8.39 -3.93 -8.01
CA GLU A 35 8.44 -4.39 -6.62
C GLU A 35 9.89 -4.51 -6.15
N GLY A 36 10.15 -4.06 -4.91
CA GLY A 36 11.49 -4.06 -4.31
C GLY A 36 12.31 -2.79 -4.60
N ASP A 37 11.94 -2.00 -5.60
CA ASP A 37 12.61 -0.74 -5.92
C ASP A 37 12.14 0.41 -4.99
N VAL A 38 13.02 1.40 -4.79
CA VAL A 38 12.73 2.58 -3.98
C VAL A 38 12.43 3.77 -4.87
N PHE A 39 11.38 4.51 -4.53
CA PHE A 39 10.90 5.64 -5.32
C PHE A 39 10.68 6.87 -4.46
N ILE A 40 10.94 8.04 -5.05
CA ILE A 40 10.37 9.31 -4.61
C ILE A 40 9.10 9.52 -5.42
N ILE A 41 7.96 9.60 -4.73
CA ILE A 41 6.64 9.80 -5.35
C ILE A 41 6.07 11.12 -4.84
N SER A 42 5.61 11.97 -5.75
CA SER A 42 5.10 13.30 -5.43
C SER A 42 3.88 13.68 -6.27
N ASP A 43 3.17 14.73 -5.84
CA ASP A 43 1.96 15.23 -6.47
C ASP A 43 0.89 14.15 -6.73
N PHE A 44 0.51 13.43 -5.68
CA PHE A 44 -0.55 12.42 -5.70
C PHE A 44 -1.76 12.87 -4.89
N LYS A 45 -2.89 12.19 -5.06
CA LYS A 45 -4.12 12.45 -4.29
C LYS A 45 -4.16 11.54 -3.07
N VAL A 46 -4.60 12.09 -1.93
CA VAL A 46 -4.85 11.31 -0.71
C VAL A 46 -6.35 11.12 -0.53
N LYS A 47 -6.77 9.89 -0.23
CA LYS A 47 -8.16 9.52 0.03
C LYS A 47 -8.28 8.74 1.33
N PRO A 48 -9.43 8.79 2.02
CA PRO A 48 -9.70 7.88 3.13
C PRO A 48 -9.59 6.41 2.70
N ASN A 49 -8.93 5.60 3.52
CA ASN A 49 -8.86 4.15 3.35
C ASN A 49 -10.07 3.49 4.01
N ARG A 50 -11.24 3.69 3.39
CA ARG A 50 -12.54 3.15 3.83
C ARG A 50 -12.86 1.88 3.07
N GLY A 51 -13.56 0.95 3.71
CA GLY A 51 -14.01 -0.30 3.11
C GLY A 51 -13.83 -1.49 4.05
N LEU A 52 -14.60 -2.56 3.81
CA LEU A 52 -14.55 -3.80 4.59
C LEU A 52 -13.22 -4.54 4.43
N VAL A 53 -12.59 -4.43 3.26
CA VAL A 53 -11.32 -5.10 2.94
C VAL A 53 -10.23 -4.04 2.83
N ARG A 54 -9.44 -3.87 3.90
CA ARG A 54 -8.31 -2.96 3.97
C ARG A 54 -7.00 -3.72 3.81
N VAL A 55 -6.19 -3.34 2.82
CA VAL A 55 -4.85 -3.93 2.59
C VAL A 55 -3.83 -3.44 3.62
N THR A 56 -4.05 -2.23 4.16
CA THR A 56 -3.20 -1.62 5.18
C THR A 56 -4.06 -1.03 6.29
N ARG A 57 -3.50 -0.92 7.51
CA ARG A 57 -4.16 -0.26 8.65
C ARG A 57 -4.12 1.27 8.57
N HIS A 58 -3.39 1.83 7.60
CA HIS A 58 -3.27 3.28 7.46
C HIS A 58 -4.64 3.92 7.15
N ARG A 59 -4.94 5.05 7.80
CA ARG A 59 -6.25 5.74 7.68
C ARG A 59 -6.53 6.29 6.28
N PHE A 60 -5.48 6.47 5.49
CA PHE A 60 -5.53 7.02 4.13
C PHE A 60 -4.86 6.10 3.13
N ARG A 61 -5.18 6.29 1.86
CA ARG A 61 -4.57 5.66 0.69
C ARG A 61 -4.23 6.70 -0.36
N ILE A 62 -3.26 6.37 -1.20
CA ILE A 62 -2.78 7.19 -2.31
C ILE A 62 -3.52 6.80 -3.58
N LEU A 63 -3.88 7.80 -4.37
CA LEU A 63 -4.40 7.64 -5.72
C LEU A 63 -3.51 8.44 -6.67
N PHE A 64 -2.97 7.76 -7.67
CA PHE A 64 -2.17 8.38 -8.71
C PHE A 64 -3.06 9.23 -9.62
N LYS A 65 -2.53 10.36 -10.07
CA LYS A 65 -3.14 11.24 -11.06
C LYS A 65 -2.14 11.52 -12.18
N CYS A 66 -2.59 12.14 -13.27
CA CYS A 66 -1.72 12.41 -14.42
C CYS A 66 -0.46 13.23 -14.07
N SER A 67 -0.53 14.07 -13.03
CA SER A 67 0.59 14.90 -12.58
C SER A 67 1.47 14.24 -11.52
N THR A 68 1.15 13.01 -11.09
CA THR A 68 1.98 12.27 -10.14
C THR A 68 3.34 11.96 -10.75
N SER A 69 4.40 12.34 -10.05
CA SER A 69 5.78 12.08 -10.45
C SER A 69 6.33 10.89 -9.67
N VAL A 70 7.03 9.99 -10.38
CA VAL A 70 7.72 8.83 -9.83
C VAL A 70 9.17 8.89 -10.27
N VAL A 71 10.09 8.91 -9.32
CA VAL A 71 11.54 8.92 -9.59
C VAL A 71 12.18 7.77 -8.84
N ALA A 72 12.77 6.83 -9.58
CA ALA A 72 13.52 5.72 -9.00
C ALA A 72 14.81 6.22 -8.35
N VAL A 73 15.12 5.68 -7.16
CA VAL A 73 16.33 6.03 -6.42
C VAL A 73 17.01 4.78 -5.90
N ALA A 74 18.35 4.75 -5.98
CA ALA A 74 19.14 3.72 -5.31
C ALA A 74 19.19 4.04 -3.81
N SER A 75 18.62 3.19 -2.97
CA SER A 75 18.63 3.37 -1.51
C SER A 75 18.79 2.03 -0.80
N THR A 76 19.69 2.00 0.18
CA THR A 76 19.88 0.88 1.12
C THR A 76 19.14 1.09 2.44
N VAL A 77 18.44 2.21 2.60
CA VAL A 77 17.85 2.66 3.87
C VAL A 77 16.51 2.01 4.17
N ILE A 78 15.79 1.53 3.14
CA ILE A 78 14.54 0.79 3.31
C ILE A 78 14.90 -0.70 3.28
N PRO A 79 14.94 -1.38 4.44
CA PRO A 79 15.29 -2.80 4.48
C PRO A 79 14.23 -3.63 3.73
N ASN A 80 14.70 -4.39 2.74
CA ASN A 80 13.87 -5.27 1.93
C ASN A 80 13.47 -6.51 2.78
N PRO A 81 12.21 -7.03 2.82
CA PRO A 81 10.97 -6.75 2.08
C PRO A 81 9.80 -6.26 2.97
N GLY A 82 10.09 -5.86 4.21
CA GLY A 82 9.09 -5.45 5.20
C GLY A 82 7.96 -6.46 5.43
N LEU A 83 8.30 -7.75 5.32
CA LEU A 83 7.46 -8.87 5.70
C LEU A 83 7.67 -9.19 7.18
N SER A 84 6.58 -9.53 7.86
CA SER A 84 6.63 -10.15 9.19
C SER A 84 6.39 -11.63 9.01
N LEU A 85 7.47 -12.41 9.01
CA LEU A 85 7.39 -13.86 8.88
C LEU A 85 6.95 -14.47 10.21
N THR A 86 6.06 -15.45 10.13
CA THR A 86 5.62 -16.23 11.29
C THR A 86 5.81 -17.70 10.97
N SER A 87 6.05 -18.52 12.00
CA SER A 87 6.12 -19.97 11.82
C SER A 87 4.78 -20.53 11.36
N MET A 88 4.80 -21.58 10.54
CA MET A 88 3.60 -22.27 10.06
C MET A 88 2.72 -22.74 11.23
N ASN A 89 3.35 -23.17 12.33
CA ASN A 89 2.64 -23.62 13.54
C ASN A 89 1.84 -22.50 14.23
N GLN A 90 2.14 -21.23 13.94
CA GLN A 90 1.47 -20.07 14.52
C GLN A 90 0.33 -19.51 13.67
N ILE A 91 0.14 -20.00 12.43
CA ILE A 91 -0.93 -19.55 11.53
C ILE A 91 -2.33 -19.62 12.17
N PRO A 92 -2.72 -20.66 12.94
CA PRO A 92 -4.05 -20.73 13.55
C PRO A 92 -4.37 -19.56 14.48
N TRP A 93 -3.36 -19.00 15.14
CA TRP A 93 -3.48 -17.91 16.11
C TRP A 93 -3.44 -16.51 15.47
N PHE A 94 -2.98 -16.43 14.21
CA PHE A 94 -2.77 -15.15 13.53
C PHE A 94 -4.06 -14.49 13.02
N LYS A 95 -5.16 -15.26 12.89
CA LYS A 95 -6.47 -14.75 12.40
C LYS A 95 -7.08 -13.67 13.30
N SER A 96 -6.74 -13.65 14.58
CA SER A 96 -7.30 -12.69 15.55
C SER A 96 -6.84 -11.22 15.33
N ASN A 97 -5.81 -10.97 14.52
CA ASN A 97 -5.24 -9.63 14.31
C ASN A 97 -5.72 -8.91 13.04
N PHE A 98 -6.54 -9.56 12.21
CA PHE A 98 -7.08 -8.99 10.96
C PHE A 98 -8.57 -8.64 11.05
N TYR A 99 -9.25 -9.07 12.10
CA TYR A 99 -10.63 -8.70 12.43
C TYR A 99 -10.63 -7.98 13.77
N GLU A 100 -10.52 -6.66 13.74
CA GLU A 100 -11.02 -5.81 14.83
C GLU A 100 -12.36 -5.29 14.32
N PRO A 101 -13.50 -5.72 14.89
CA PRO A 101 -14.79 -5.17 14.48
C PRO A 101 -14.72 -3.67 14.77
N ASP A 102 -15.00 -2.84 13.75
CA ASP A 102 -15.16 -1.41 13.95
C ASP A 102 -16.10 -1.26 15.15
N SER A 103 -15.58 -0.66 16.23
CA SER A 103 -16.33 -0.38 17.45
C SER A 103 -17.52 0.47 17.05
N LEU A 104 -18.68 -0.19 16.92
CA LEU A 104 -19.97 0.46 16.75
C LEU A 104 -20.17 1.34 17.98
N GLU A 105 -20.13 2.64 17.75
CA GLU A 105 -20.85 3.61 18.57
C GLU A 105 -22.28 3.10 18.74
N VAL A 106 -22.70 2.85 19.97
CA VAL A 106 -24.10 2.97 20.37
C VAL A 106 -24.12 3.63 21.74
N HIS A 107 -24.86 4.73 21.81
CA HIS A 107 -25.13 5.60 22.94
C HIS A 107 -25.59 4.89 24.21
#